data_AF-A0A3D5YHG3-F1
#
_entry.id   AF-A0A3D5YHG3-F1
#
_cell.length_a   1.000
_cell.length_b   1.000
_cell.length_c   1.000
_cell.angle_alpha   90.00
_cell.angle_beta   90.00
_cell.angle_gamma   90.00
#
_symmetry.space_group_name_H-M   'P 1'
#
loop_
_entity.id
_entity.type
_entity.pdbx_description
1 polymer ?
#
loop_
_entity_poly.entity_id
_entity_poly.type
_entity_poly.pdbx_seq_one_letter_code
_entity_poly.pdbx_strand_id
1 'polypeptide(L)'
;MEISIFLAKFWGSLFMILGVLSILAKFLSRVIEYTEDKTITISTGYITFLLGLATVVAHNVWVADWPVAVTILGWITLFKGIEKIGFPDRVNKKAQMFKNQPVIWGSVIFLIGV
;
A
#
# COMPACT_ATOMS: atom_id res chain seq x y z
N MET A 1 6.83 16.99 13.94
CA MET A 1 7.65 15.79 14.21
C MET A 1 6.86 14.63 14.82
N GLU A 2 6.01 14.86 15.81
CA GLU A 2 5.20 13.78 16.42
C GLU A 2 4.35 13.01 15.40
N ILE A 3 3.62 13.74 14.52
CA ILE A 3 2.82 13.12 13.47
C ILE A 3 3.65 12.32 12.47
N SER A 4 4.85 12.80 12.11
CA SER A 4 5.77 12.11 11.23
C SER A 4 6.20 10.76 11.82
N ILE A 5 6.53 10.74 13.11
CA ILE A 5 6.95 9.52 13.84
C ILE A 5 5.76 8.57 13.98
N PHE A 6 4.58 9.09 14.31
CA PHE A 6 3.35 8.30 14.40
C PHE A 6 3.04 7.61 13.08
N LEU A 7 3.03 8.36 11.97
CA LEU A 7 2.75 7.82 10.64
C LEU A 7 3.84 6.86 10.16
N ALA A 8 5.11 7.13 10.45
CA ALA A 8 6.19 6.20 10.15
C ALA A 8 5.99 4.86 10.88
N LYS A 9 5.66 4.88 12.18
CA LYS A 9 5.34 3.67 12.94
C LYS A 9 4.10 2.96 12.41
N PHE A 10 3.05 3.71 12.08
CA PHE A 10 1.83 3.16 11.51
C PHE A 10 2.10 2.43 10.18
N TRP A 11 2.76 3.10 9.23
CA TRP A 11 3.06 2.52 7.92
C TRP A 11 4.08 1.39 8.01
N GLY A 12 5.13 1.54 8.81
CA GLY A 12 6.13 0.52 9.04
C GLY A 12 5.53 -0.76 9.64
N SER A 13 4.77 -0.63 10.73
CA SER A 13 4.07 -1.77 11.34
C SER A 13 3.07 -2.43 10.41
N LEU A 14 2.31 -1.64 9.63
CA LEU A 14 1.39 -2.15 8.62
C LEU A 14 2.13 -3.01 7.58
N PHE A 15 3.24 -2.52 7.03
CA PHE A 15 4.01 -3.26 6.04
C PHE A 15 4.69 -4.50 6.61
N MET A 16 5.22 -4.43 7.83
CA MET A 16 5.76 -5.62 8.50
C MET A 16 4.69 -6.71 8.65
N ILE A 17 3.51 -6.37 9.17
CA ILE A 17 2.41 -7.33 9.37
C ILE A 17 1.96 -7.93 8.03
N LEU A 18 1.72 -7.09 7.02
CA LEU A 18 1.28 -7.56 5.70
C LEU A 18 2.35 -8.40 5.00
N GLY A 19 3.62 -8.05 5.14
CA GLY A 19 4.75 -8.81 4.61
C GLY A 19 4.85 -10.20 5.24
N VAL A 20 4.79 -10.28 6.56
CA VAL A 20 4.76 -11.56 7.29
C VAL A 20 3.56 -12.42 6.88
N LEU A 21 2.35 -11.85 6.81
CA LEU A 21 1.16 -12.57 6.35
C LEU A 21 1.30 -13.05 4.90
N SER A 22 2.01 -12.31 4.06
CA SER A 22 2.26 -12.68 2.67
C SER A 22 3.18 -13.89 2.57
N ILE A 23 4.18 -13.99 3.45
CA ILE A 23 5.13 -15.10 3.51
C ILE A 23 4.48 -16.33 4.17
N LEU A 24 3.87 -16.16 5.35
CA LEU A 24 3.36 -17.28 6.16
C LEU A 24 1.99 -17.78 5.72
N ALA A 25 1.09 -16.86 5.34
CA ALA A 25 -0.33 -17.16 5.09
C ALA A 25 -0.75 -16.91 3.62
N LYS A 26 0.24 -16.77 2.71
CA LYS A 26 0.03 -16.48 1.28
C LYS A 26 -0.97 -15.34 1.04
N PHE A 27 -0.96 -14.34 1.92
CA PHE A 27 -1.92 -13.22 1.87
C PHE A 27 -1.84 -12.49 0.52
N LEU A 28 -0.64 -12.16 0.05
CA LEU A 28 -0.46 -11.46 -1.22
C LEU A 28 -1.03 -12.24 -2.41
N SER A 29 -0.90 -13.57 -2.44
CA SER A 29 -1.52 -14.41 -3.49
C SER A 29 -3.03 -14.25 -3.52
N ARG A 30 -3.69 -14.32 -2.34
CA ARG A 30 -5.14 -14.11 -2.22
C ARG A 30 -5.56 -12.72 -2.66
N VAL A 31 -4.80 -11.69 -2.26
CA VAL A 31 -5.07 -10.31 -2.68
C VAL A 31 -4.97 -10.16 -4.20
N ILE A 32 -4.00 -10.81 -4.85
CA ILE A 32 -3.86 -10.81 -6.31
C ILE A 32 -5.08 -11.45 -6.97
N GLU A 33 -5.55 -12.60 -6.47
CA GLU A 33 -6.77 -13.25 -6.97
C GLU A 33 -8.01 -12.35 -6.79
N TYR A 34 -8.15 -11.67 -5.65
CA TYR A 34 -9.25 -10.74 -5.42
C TYR A 34 -9.27 -9.54 -6.37
N THR A 35 -8.15 -9.22 -7.04
CA THR A 35 -8.16 -8.17 -8.06
C THR A 35 -8.95 -8.56 -9.31
N GLU A 36 -9.30 -9.84 -9.49
CA GLU A 36 -10.15 -10.30 -10.60
C GLU A 36 -11.61 -9.81 -10.42
N ASP A 37 -12.03 -9.60 -9.18
CA ASP A 37 -13.31 -8.97 -8.88
C ASP A 37 -13.16 -7.44 -8.85
N LYS A 38 -13.85 -6.77 -9.80
CA LYS A 38 -13.86 -5.31 -9.90
C LYS A 38 -14.46 -4.66 -8.67
N THR A 39 -15.50 -5.26 -8.09
CA THR A 39 -16.15 -4.76 -6.88
C THR A 39 -15.17 -4.74 -5.73
N ILE A 40 -14.46 -5.84 -5.48
CA ILE A 40 -13.44 -5.92 -4.43
C ILE A 40 -12.30 -4.93 -4.69
N THR A 41 -11.85 -4.81 -5.94
CA THR A 41 -10.79 -3.89 -6.33
C THR A 41 -11.18 -2.43 -6.06
N ILE A 42 -12.39 -2.03 -6.43
CA ILE A 42 -12.94 -0.69 -6.20
C ILE A 42 -13.17 -0.45 -4.71
N SER A 43 -13.77 -1.39 -3.98
CA SER A 43 -14.03 -1.28 -2.54
C SER A 43 -12.73 -1.09 -1.75
N THR A 44 -11.73 -1.92 -2.01
CA THR A 44 -10.40 -1.74 -1.40
C THR A 44 -9.68 -0.50 -1.92
N GLY A 45 -10.05 0.00 -3.11
CA GLY A 45 -9.62 1.26 -3.68
C GLY A 45 -10.05 2.45 -2.82
N TYR A 46 -11.30 2.50 -2.37
CA TYR A 46 -11.78 3.53 -1.43
C TYR A 46 -10.99 3.55 -0.12
N ILE A 47 -10.71 2.38 0.47
CA ILE A 47 -9.89 2.29 1.68
C ILE A 47 -8.48 2.83 1.42
N THR A 48 -7.88 2.44 0.28
CA THR A 48 -6.54 2.91 -0.11
C THR A 48 -6.53 4.42 -0.34
N PHE A 49 -7.54 4.96 -1.02
CA PHE A 49 -7.71 6.38 -1.27
C PHE A 49 -7.83 7.17 0.04
N LEU A 50 -8.69 6.74 0.96
CA LEU A 50 -8.89 7.41 2.24
C LEU A 50 -7.64 7.37 3.12
N LEU A 51 -6.92 6.24 3.16
CA LEU A 51 -5.64 6.15 3.89
C LEU A 51 -4.58 7.10 3.31
N GLY A 52 -4.47 7.17 1.99
CA GLY A 52 -3.57 8.09 1.30
C GLY A 52 -3.95 9.55 1.55
N LEU A 53 -5.23 9.89 1.40
CA LEU A 53 -5.74 11.24 1.62
C LEU A 53 -5.53 11.68 3.07
N ALA A 54 -5.86 10.83 4.05
CA ALA A 54 -5.64 11.13 5.46
C ALA A 54 -4.14 11.35 5.75
N THR A 55 -3.26 10.54 5.16
CA THR A 55 -1.81 10.72 5.31
C THR A 55 -1.34 12.03 4.71
N VAL A 56 -1.79 12.40 3.50
CA VAL A 56 -1.41 13.67 2.85
C VAL A 56 -1.94 14.86 3.63
N VAL A 57 -3.19 14.84 4.07
CA VAL A 57 -3.80 15.94 4.84
C VAL A 57 -3.12 16.10 6.21
N ALA A 58 -2.80 15.00 6.89
CA ALA A 58 -2.11 15.05 8.18
C ALA A 58 -0.60 15.36 8.05
N HIS A 59 0.03 15.02 6.93
CA HIS A 59 1.48 15.07 6.76
C HIS A 59 1.92 15.33 5.30
N ASN A 60 1.98 16.61 4.94
CA ASN A 60 2.51 17.08 3.66
C ASN A 60 3.72 18.00 3.87
N VAL A 61 4.88 17.41 4.18
CA VAL A 61 6.09 18.13 4.55
C VAL A 61 7.21 17.77 3.57
N TRP A 62 7.59 18.73 2.73
CA TRP A 62 8.66 18.59 1.73
C TRP A 62 9.96 19.18 2.24
N VAL A 63 10.58 18.49 3.19
CA VAL A 63 11.92 18.82 3.72
C VAL A 63 12.93 17.79 3.25
N ALA A 64 14.18 18.18 3.03
CA ALA A 64 15.26 17.27 2.64
C ALA A 64 15.77 16.44 3.83
N ASP A 65 14.85 15.75 4.50
CA ASP A 65 15.08 14.87 5.65
C ASP A 65 14.08 13.70 5.60
N TRP A 66 14.22 12.72 6.48
CA TRP A 66 13.41 11.50 6.52
C TRP A 66 11.87 11.70 6.49
N PRO A 67 11.25 12.79 7.03
CA PRO A 67 9.80 12.94 6.99
C PRO A 67 9.22 13.00 5.57
N VAL A 68 10.04 13.34 4.57
CA VAL A 68 9.61 13.36 3.16
C VAL A 68 9.20 11.97 2.66
N ALA A 69 9.79 10.90 3.19
CA ALA A 69 9.44 9.54 2.82
C ALA A 69 7.96 9.24 3.16
N VAL A 70 7.48 9.73 4.31
CA VAL A 70 6.07 9.60 4.72
C VAL A 70 5.15 10.41 3.79
N THR A 71 5.57 11.62 3.40
CA THR A 71 4.80 12.45 2.45
C THR A 71 4.72 11.79 1.08
N ILE A 72 5.84 11.27 0.55
CA ILE A 72 5.87 10.50 -0.70
C ILE A 72 4.95 9.26 -0.60
N LEU A 73 5.01 8.53 0.52
CA LEU A 73 4.17 7.36 0.74
C LEU A 73 2.67 7.71 0.76
N GLY A 74 2.30 8.82 1.40
CA GLY A 74 0.93 9.34 1.39
C GLY A 74 0.43 9.61 -0.03
N TRP A 75 1.22 10.33 -0.83
CA TRP A 75 0.88 10.65 -2.22
C TRP A 75 0.80 9.39 -3.11
N ILE A 76 1.76 8.46 -3.01
CA ILE A 76 1.72 7.19 -3.75
C ILE A 76 0.46 6.40 -3.39
N THR A 77 0.12 6.33 -2.10
CA THR A 77 -1.08 5.62 -1.62
C THR A 77 -2.35 6.27 -2.15
N LEU A 78 -2.43 7.60 -2.11
CA LEU A 78 -3.56 8.37 -2.63
C LEU A 78 -3.78 8.07 -4.12
N PHE A 79 -2.72 8.18 -4.94
CA PHE A 79 -2.82 7.91 -6.37
C PHE A 79 -3.14 6.44 -6.68
N LYS A 80 -2.62 5.48 -5.90
CA LYS A 80 -3.02 4.07 -6.02
C LYS A 80 -4.50 3.87 -5.72
N GLY A 81 -5.04 4.56 -4.72
CA GLY A 81 -6.47 4.55 -4.44
C GLY A 81 -7.31 5.05 -5.62
N ILE A 82 -6.90 6.18 -6.21
CA ILE A 82 -7.54 6.72 -7.42
C ILE A 82 -7.46 5.73 -8.59
N GLU A 83 -6.29 5.10 -8.82
CA GLU A 83 -6.13 4.10 -9.88
C GLU A 83 -7.05 2.89 -9.67
N LYS A 84 -7.18 2.40 -8.43
CA LYS A 84 -8.06 1.26 -8.09
C LYS A 84 -9.54 1.56 -8.33
N ILE A 85 -9.97 2.79 -8.05
CA ILE A 85 -11.37 3.20 -8.23
C ILE A 85 -11.67 3.46 -9.72
N GLY A 86 -10.82 4.24 -10.39
CA GLY A 86 -11.06 4.67 -11.78
C GLY A 86 -10.68 3.62 -12.83
N PHE A 87 -9.70 2.76 -12.55
CA PHE A 87 -9.11 1.84 -13.52
C PHE A 87 -8.84 0.43 -12.94
N PRO A 88 -9.86 -0.26 -12.37
CA PRO A 88 -9.69 -1.55 -11.72
C PRO A 88 -9.09 -2.63 -12.65
N ASP A 89 -9.45 -2.63 -13.94
CA ASP A 89 -8.89 -3.57 -14.93
C ASP A 89 -7.37 -3.41 -15.13
N ARG A 90 -6.86 -2.17 -15.04
CA ARG A 90 -5.43 -1.88 -15.11
C ARG A 90 -4.71 -2.38 -13.87
N VAL A 91 -5.35 -2.26 -12.70
CA VAL A 91 -4.82 -2.78 -11.44
C VAL A 91 -4.76 -4.31 -11.46
N ASN A 92 -5.80 -4.98 -11.97
CA ASN A 92 -5.80 -6.43 -12.13
C ASN A 92 -4.63 -6.90 -13.01
N LYS A 93 -4.47 -6.33 -14.22
CA LYS A 93 -3.32 -6.63 -15.09
C LYS A 93 -1.99 -6.40 -14.37
N LYS A 94 -1.90 -5.28 -13.64
CA LYS A 94 -0.90 -4.93 -12.61
C LYS A 94 -0.52 -6.12 -11.74
N ALA A 95 -1.50 -6.58 -10.97
CA ALA A 95 -1.37 -7.57 -9.91
C ALA A 95 -0.98 -8.95 -10.45
N GLN A 96 -1.55 -9.36 -11.59
CA GLN A 96 -1.32 -10.67 -12.18
C GLN A 96 0.15 -10.88 -12.63
N MET A 97 0.88 -9.80 -12.95
CA MET A 97 2.34 -9.87 -13.21
C MET A 97 3.14 -10.39 -12.00
N PHE A 98 2.62 -10.23 -10.79
CA PHE A 98 3.27 -10.62 -9.55
C PHE A 98 2.79 -11.97 -8.99
N LYS A 99 1.83 -12.62 -9.66
CA LYS A 99 1.19 -13.87 -9.21
C LYS A 99 2.18 -15.00 -8.93
N ASN A 100 3.27 -15.07 -9.69
CA ASN A 100 4.27 -16.15 -9.60
C ASN A 100 5.39 -15.86 -8.59
N GLN A 101 5.43 -14.68 -7.98
CA GLN A 101 6.51 -14.28 -7.05
C GLN A 101 5.99 -13.70 -5.71
N PRO A 102 4.91 -14.23 -5.11
CA PRO A 102 4.26 -13.61 -3.96
C PRO A 102 5.16 -13.57 -2.72
N VAL A 103 6.07 -14.53 -2.54
CA VAL A 103 7.00 -14.57 -1.40
C VAL A 103 8.09 -13.50 -1.54
N ILE A 104 8.61 -13.27 -2.75
CA ILE A 104 9.61 -12.22 -3.01
C ILE A 104 9.01 -10.86 -2.70
N TRP A 105 7.82 -10.58 -3.25
CA TRP A 105 7.13 -9.32 -3.00
C TRP A 105 6.67 -9.17 -1.56
N GLY A 106 6.24 -10.24 -0.90
CA GLY A 106 5.98 -10.25 0.55
C GLY A 106 7.20 -9.87 1.38
N SER A 107 8.38 -10.36 0.99
CA SER A 107 9.66 -10.03 1.63
C SER A 107 10.04 -8.56 1.39
N VAL A 108 9.86 -8.04 0.17
CA VAL A 108 10.06 -6.61 -0.12
C VAL A 108 9.14 -5.74 0.72
N ILE A 109 7.85 -6.10 0.82
CA ILE A 109 6.89 -5.38 1.67
C ILE A 109 7.34 -5.39 3.13
N PHE A 110 7.78 -6.55 3.65
CA PHE A 110 8.30 -6.64 5.01
C PHE A 110 9.50 -5.72 5.23
N LEU A 111 10.49 -5.76 4.33
CA LEU A 111 11.71 -4.96 4.44
C LEU A 111 11.48 -3.46 4.34
N ILE A 112 10.47 -3.01 3.59
CA ILE A 112 10.07 -1.59 3.57
C ILE A 112 9.52 -1.15 4.94
N GLY A 113 8.96 -2.08 5.72
CA GLY A 113 8.39 -1.79 7.03
C GLY A 113 9.39 -1.76 8.19
N VAL A 114 10.60 -2.31 8.00
CA VAL A 114 11.69 -2.37 8.99
C VAL A 114 12.48 -1.08 9.01
#